data_AF-A0A2V2EJ51-F1
#
_entry.id   AF-A0A2V2EJ51-F1
#
_cell.length_a   1.000
_cell.length_b   1.000
_cell.length_c   1.000
_cell.angle_alpha   90.00
_cell.angle_beta   90.00
_cell.angle_gamma   90.00
#
_symmetry.space_group_name_H-M   'P 1'
#
loop_
_entity.id
_entity.type
_entity.pdbx_description
1 polymer ?
#
loop_
_entity_poly.entity_id
_entity_poly.type
_entity_poly.pdbx_seq_one_letter_code
_entity_poly.pdbx_strand_id
1 'polypeptide(L)'
;MDTYEVVMFLAYFISLLAGVGLAFIPASIAKKKGYSFGLWWFYGFMLFIVAIIHVNLIPDKTTQSIPVNAVAPNLYYAPSNSGQSAADELKKYKELLDSGTITQEEFDAKKRQILKL
;
A
#
# COMPACT_ATOMS: atom_id res chain seq x y z
N MET A 1 43.20 8.21 -12.66
CA MET A 1 41.96 7.44 -12.52
C MET A 1 41.81 6.69 -13.82
N ASP A 2 42.18 5.43 -13.77
CA ASP A 2 42.76 4.78 -14.94
C ASP A 2 41.70 3.90 -15.59
N THR A 3 41.96 3.38 -16.79
CA THR A 3 40.90 2.73 -17.60
C THR A 3 40.20 1.58 -16.85
N TYR A 4 40.91 0.87 -15.98
CA TYR A 4 40.34 -0.19 -15.14
C TYR A 4 39.42 0.36 -14.03
N GLU A 5 39.79 1.46 -13.36
CA GLU A 5 38.93 2.14 -12.38
C GLU A 5 37.61 2.55 -13.04
N VAL A 6 37.70 3.27 -14.16
CA VAL A 6 36.52 3.79 -14.89
C VAL A 6 35.61 2.64 -15.33
N VAL A 7 36.16 1.53 -15.84
CA VAL A 7 35.39 0.33 -16.20
C VAL A 7 34.73 -0.31 -14.97
N MET A 8 35.42 -0.39 -13.83
CA MET A 8 34.86 -0.96 -12.60
C MET A 8 33.71 -0.11 -12.02
N PHE A 9 33.83 1.22 -12.01
CA PHE A 9 32.73 2.10 -11.59
C PHE A 9 31.52 2.01 -12.54
N LEU A 10 31.77 1.94 -13.85
CA LEU A 10 30.71 1.81 -14.86
C LEU A 10 29.99 0.46 -14.76
N ALA A 11 30.73 -0.64 -14.55
CA ALA A 11 30.18 -1.96 -14.29
C ALA A 11 29.36 -2.02 -12.99
N TYR A 12 29.86 -1.40 -11.90
CA TYR A 12 29.12 -1.29 -10.64
C TYR A 12 27.80 -0.53 -10.83
N PHE A 13 27.83 0.62 -11.52
CA PHE A 13 26.63 1.41 -11.81
C PHE A 13 25.60 0.64 -12.66
N ILE A 14 26.04 -0.10 -13.69
CA ILE A 14 25.17 -1.00 -14.47
C ILE A 14 24.56 -2.09 -13.58
N SER A 15 25.34 -2.71 -12.68
CA SER A 15 24.85 -3.75 -11.78
C SER A 15 23.78 -3.25 -10.79
N LEU A 16 23.94 -2.00 -10.32
CA LEU A 16 22.99 -1.33 -9.42
C LEU A 16 21.67 -1.05 -10.15
N LEU A 17 21.73 -0.53 -11.38
CA LEU A 17 20.55 -0.35 -12.25
C LEU A 17 19.85 -1.67 -12.59
N ALA A 18 20.61 -2.74 -12.82
CA ALA A 18 20.05 -4.07 -13.07
C ALA A 18 19.30 -4.62 -11.83
N GLY A 19 19.87 -4.45 -10.63
CA GLY A 19 19.20 -4.83 -9.37
C GLY A 19 17.89 -4.08 -9.13
N VAL A 20 17.86 -2.77 -9.44
CA VAL A 20 16.66 -1.91 -9.38
C VAL A 20 15.52 -2.49 -10.25
N GLY A 21 15.83 -2.95 -11.46
CA GLY A 21 14.86 -3.60 -12.34
C GLY A 21 14.45 -5.01 -11.87
N LEU A 22 15.40 -5.81 -11.39
CA LEU A 22 15.19 -7.21 -10.99
C LEU A 22 14.19 -7.34 -9.82
N ALA A 23 14.22 -6.39 -8.88
CA ALA A 23 13.28 -6.33 -7.75
C ALA A 23 11.81 -6.05 -8.13
N PHE A 24 11.53 -5.67 -9.38
CA PHE A 24 10.17 -5.40 -9.86
C PHE A 24 9.26 -6.64 -9.85
N ILE A 25 9.85 -7.85 -9.98
CA ILE A 25 9.12 -9.12 -10.02
C ILE A 25 8.43 -9.42 -8.66
N PRO A 26 9.15 -9.57 -7.52
CA PRO A 26 8.50 -9.82 -6.23
C PRO A 26 7.57 -8.66 -5.82
N ALA A 27 7.95 -7.41 -6.11
CA ALA A 27 7.11 -6.23 -5.85
C ALA A 27 5.76 -6.28 -6.57
N SER A 28 5.74 -6.73 -7.82
CA SER A 28 4.51 -6.85 -8.62
C SER A 28 3.61 -7.99 -8.13
N ILE A 29 4.19 -9.10 -7.68
CA ILE A 29 3.42 -10.21 -7.09
C ILE A 29 2.83 -9.77 -5.74
N ALA A 30 3.62 -9.10 -4.89
CA ALA A 30 3.19 -8.57 -3.60
C ALA A 30 2.04 -7.55 -3.76
N LYS A 31 2.13 -6.66 -4.75
CA LYS A 31 1.08 -5.70 -5.11
C LYS A 31 -0.24 -6.38 -5.45
N LYS A 32 -0.22 -7.47 -6.22
CA LYS A 32 -1.43 -8.26 -6.55
C LYS A 32 -2.07 -8.87 -5.29
N LYS A 33 -1.25 -9.28 -4.31
CA LYS A 33 -1.68 -9.82 -3.00
C LYS A 33 -2.13 -8.74 -1.99
N GLY A 34 -2.18 -7.46 -2.37
CA GLY A 34 -2.58 -6.35 -1.49
C GLY A 34 -1.46 -5.79 -0.59
N TYR A 35 -0.19 -6.08 -0.88
CA TYR A 35 0.95 -5.53 -0.15
C TYR A 35 1.53 -4.27 -0.82
N SER A 36 2.22 -3.45 -0.03
CA SER A 36 2.82 -2.19 -0.48
C SER A 36 3.98 -2.42 -1.46
N PHE A 37 3.75 -2.06 -2.73
CA PHE A 37 4.70 -2.24 -3.84
C PHE A 37 6.12 -1.73 -3.51
N GLY A 38 6.25 -0.48 -3.04
CA GLY A 38 7.57 0.12 -2.76
C GLY A 38 8.36 -0.57 -1.65
N LEU A 39 7.67 -1.05 -0.61
CA LEU A 39 8.32 -1.77 0.49
C LEU A 39 8.80 -3.16 0.04
N TRP A 40 8.00 -3.84 -0.78
CA TRP A 40 8.37 -5.12 -1.39
C TRP A 40 9.42 -5.02 -2.49
N TRP A 41 9.45 -3.89 -3.20
CA TRP A 41 10.51 -3.57 -4.15
C TRP A 41 11.84 -3.35 -3.42
N PHE A 42 11.86 -2.54 -2.36
CA PHE A 42 13.07 -2.34 -1.54
C PHE A 42 13.55 -3.64 -0.88
N TYR A 43 12.63 -4.45 -0.34
CA TYR A 43 12.92 -5.76 0.21
C TYR A 43 13.46 -6.75 -0.85
N GLY A 44 12.87 -6.74 -2.06
CA GLY A 44 13.33 -7.53 -3.20
C GLY A 44 14.70 -7.09 -3.74
N PHE A 45 15.01 -5.79 -3.66
CA PHE A 45 16.32 -5.23 -4.01
C PHE A 45 17.41 -5.66 -3.02
N MET A 46 17.08 -5.74 -1.72
CA MET A 46 18.02 -6.15 -0.68
C MET A 46 18.23 -7.67 -0.59
N LEU A 47 17.17 -8.48 -0.74
CA LEU A 47 17.21 -9.92 -0.41
C LEU A 47 16.66 -10.87 -1.50
N PHE A 48 16.34 -10.35 -2.69
CA PHE A 48 15.84 -11.02 -3.91
C PHE A 48 15.28 -12.45 -3.78
N ILE A 49 16.12 -13.47 -3.66
CA ILE A 49 15.74 -14.90 -3.54
C ILE A 49 14.76 -15.12 -2.38
N VAL A 50 15.06 -14.53 -1.21
CA VAL A 50 14.23 -14.64 0.00
C VAL A 50 12.86 -13.98 -0.21
N ALA A 51 12.82 -12.87 -0.96
CA ALA A 51 11.59 -12.16 -1.28
C ALA A 51 10.67 -12.95 -2.23
N ILE A 52 11.24 -13.67 -3.21
CA ILE A 52 10.46 -14.57 -4.10
C ILE A 52 9.81 -15.70 -3.30
N ILE A 53 10.50 -16.28 -2.31
CA ILE A 53 9.93 -17.31 -1.43
C ILE A 53 8.81 -16.71 -0.57
N HIS A 54 9.07 -15.62 0.15
CA HIS A 54 8.07 -15.00 1.02
C HIS A 54 6.82 -14.56 0.26
N VAL A 55 6.94 -13.99 -0.94
CA VAL A 55 5.78 -13.50 -1.70
C VAL A 55 4.88 -14.64 -2.20
N ASN A 56 5.38 -15.87 -2.28
CA ASN A 56 4.58 -17.05 -2.63
C ASN A 56 3.78 -17.57 -1.42
N LEU A 57 4.44 -17.74 -0.26
CA LEU A 57 3.83 -18.29 0.96
C LEU A 57 2.86 -17.32 1.65
N ILE A 58 2.99 -16.01 1.44
CA ILE A 58 2.18 -15.00 2.13
C ILE A 58 0.75 -14.94 1.57
N PRO A 59 -0.29 -14.90 2.44
CA PRO A 59 -1.70 -14.91 2.02
C PRO A 59 -2.16 -13.60 1.38
N ASP A 60 -3.25 -13.69 0.61
CA ASP A 60 -3.78 -12.59 -0.20
C ASP A 60 -4.66 -11.67 0.64
N LYS A 61 -4.12 -10.53 1.09
CA LYS A 61 -4.87 -9.53 1.87
C LYS A 61 -5.66 -8.52 1.02
N THR A 62 -5.99 -8.92 -0.20
CA THR A 62 -6.98 -8.28 -1.09
C THR A 62 -8.36 -8.90 -0.86
N THR A 63 -8.41 -10.25 -0.83
CA THR A 63 -9.56 -11.05 -0.37
C THR A 63 -9.84 -10.88 1.14
N GLN A 64 -9.07 -10.03 1.81
CA GLN A 64 -9.23 -9.65 3.20
C GLN A 64 -9.61 -8.12 3.24
N SER A 65 -10.91 -7.75 3.13
CA SER A 65 -11.55 -6.59 3.89
C SER A 65 -13.11 -6.62 4.16
N ILE A 66 -13.78 -6.89 5.31
CA ILE A 66 -13.49 -7.43 6.69
C ILE A 66 -13.62 -6.44 7.85
N PRO A 67 -14.72 -5.69 7.96
CA PRO A 67 -15.40 -5.55 9.24
C PRO A 67 -16.25 -6.80 9.61
N VAL A 68 -15.69 -7.81 10.30
CA VAL A 68 -16.49 -8.98 10.80
C VAL A 68 -17.36 -8.52 11.97
N ASN A 69 -18.37 -7.74 11.65
CA ASN A 69 -19.49 -7.41 12.52
C ASN A 69 -20.78 -7.21 11.69
N ALA A 70 -20.71 -7.35 10.36
CA ALA A 70 -21.87 -7.44 9.50
C ALA A 70 -22.02 -8.89 8.98
N VAL A 71 -23.13 -9.50 9.35
CA VAL A 71 -23.98 -10.18 8.37
C VAL A 71 -24.84 -9.02 7.83
N ALA A 72 -24.62 -8.44 6.64
CA ALA A 72 -24.21 -9.00 5.35
C ALA A 72 -22.70 -8.83 4.97
N PRO A 73 -22.22 -9.44 3.86
CA PRO A 73 -20.80 -9.83 3.73
C PRO A 73 -19.83 -8.69 3.37
N ASN A 74 -18.82 -8.56 4.22
CA ASN A 74 -17.52 -7.90 4.02
C ASN A 74 -16.41 -9.05 3.85
N LEU A 75 -15.06 -8.83 3.77
CA LEU A 75 -13.94 -9.84 3.51
C LEU A 75 -12.68 -10.18 4.47
N TYR A 76 -11.85 -9.28 5.12
CA TYR A 76 -10.91 -9.24 6.36
C TYR A 76 -9.91 -8.00 6.50
N TYR A 77 -10.21 -6.87 7.18
CA TYR A 77 -9.73 -5.50 6.78
C TYR A 77 -8.23 -5.21 6.49
N ALA A 78 -7.97 -4.43 5.42
CA ALA A 78 -6.64 -3.94 5.01
C ALA A 78 -6.60 -2.40 4.75
N PRO A 79 -5.72 -1.63 5.42
CA PRO A 79 -5.77 -0.16 5.42
C PRO A 79 -5.15 0.49 4.17
N SER A 80 -5.96 1.21 3.40
CA SER A 80 -5.55 2.06 2.29
C SER A 80 -4.95 3.38 2.79
N ASN A 81 -3.66 3.35 3.14
CA ASN A 81 -2.92 4.55 3.54
C ASN A 81 -2.50 5.36 2.29
N SER A 82 -3.49 5.98 1.64
CA SER A 82 -3.37 6.59 0.30
C SER A 82 -4.14 7.90 0.18
N GLY A 83 -3.86 8.84 1.09
CA GLY A 83 -4.41 10.19 1.10
C GLY A 83 -5.77 10.33 1.77
N GLN A 84 -5.94 11.35 2.61
CA GLN A 84 -7.23 11.76 3.16
C GLN A 84 -8.03 12.46 2.06
N SER A 85 -8.66 11.66 1.20
CA SER A 85 -9.67 12.17 0.28
C SER A 85 -10.86 12.70 1.07
N ALA A 86 -11.32 13.91 0.74
CA ALA A 86 -12.50 14.52 1.35
C ALA A 86 -13.71 13.57 1.34
N ALA A 87 -13.87 12.76 0.29
CA ALA A 87 -14.93 11.78 0.16
C ALA A 87 -14.87 10.65 1.21
N ASP A 88 -13.68 10.18 1.59
CA ASP A 88 -13.52 9.07 2.53
C ASP A 88 -13.75 9.52 3.99
N GLU A 89 -13.35 10.74 4.33
CA GLU A 89 -13.69 11.34 5.64
C GLU A 89 -15.20 11.57 5.76
N LEU A 90 -15.83 12.14 4.72
CA LEU A 90 -17.29 12.29 4.66
C LEU A 90 -18.02 10.95 4.83
N LYS A 91 -17.52 9.89 4.19
CA LYS A 91 -18.08 8.53 4.31
C LYS A 91 -17.98 8.01 5.74
N LYS A 92 -16.82 8.15 6.39
CA LYS A 92 -16.62 7.74 7.79
C LYS A 92 -17.52 8.51 8.76
N TYR A 93 -17.72 9.81 8.55
CA TYR A 93 -18.64 10.58 9.38
C TYR A 93 -20.12 10.23 9.12
N LYS A 94 -20.48 9.79 7.90
CA LYS A 94 -21.84 9.31 7.61
C LYS A 94 -22.14 7.99 8.31
N GLU A 95 -21.16 7.09 8.38
CA GLU A 95 -21.23 5.84 9.14
C GLU A 95 -21.45 6.09 10.64
N LEU A 96 -20.78 7.10 11.23
CA LEU A 96 -20.97 7.52 12.62
C LEU A 96 -22.35 8.17 12.91
N LEU A 97 -22.93 8.82 11.90
CA LEU A 97 -24.31 9.34 11.98
C LEU A 97 -25.32 8.19 11.93
N ASP A 98 -25.11 7.22 11.04
CA ASP A 98 -25.98 6.04 10.89
C ASP A 98 -25.88 5.08 12.10
N SER A 99 -24.76 5.07 12.83
CA SER A 99 -24.61 4.38 14.11
C SER A 99 -25.13 5.17 15.32
N GLY A 100 -25.74 6.35 15.11
CA GLY A 100 -26.25 7.22 16.17
C GLY A 100 -25.18 7.75 17.13
N THR A 101 -23.92 7.78 16.69
CA THR A 101 -22.76 8.16 17.53
C THR A 101 -22.44 9.65 17.43
N ILE A 102 -22.88 10.32 16.37
CA ILE A 102 -22.90 11.79 16.21
C ILE A 102 -24.27 12.25 15.73
N THR A 103 -24.60 13.53 15.91
CA THR A 103 -25.87 14.10 15.42
C THR A 103 -25.78 14.63 13.99
N GLN A 104 -26.94 14.95 13.39
CA GLN A 104 -27.06 15.46 12.03
C GLN A 104 -26.36 16.82 11.86
N GLU A 105 -26.32 17.62 12.92
CA GLU A 105 -25.70 18.94 13.02
C GLU A 105 -24.17 18.81 13.06
N GLU A 106 -23.64 17.89 13.88
CA GLU A 106 -22.21 17.59 13.93
C GLU A 106 -21.67 17.07 12.58
N PHE A 107 -22.48 16.26 11.89
CA PHE A 107 -22.15 15.77 10.56
C PHE A 107 -22.02 16.90 9.53
N ASP A 108 -22.97 17.84 9.46
CA ASP A 108 -22.91 18.92 8.46
C ASP A 108 -21.80 19.96 8.77
N ALA A 109 -21.52 20.22 10.04
CA ALA A 109 -20.39 21.06 10.47
C ALA A 109 -19.04 20.46 10.01
N LYS A 110 -18.84 19.16 10.24
CA LYS A 110 -17.63 18.43 9.78
C LYS A 110 -17.55 18.38 8.26
N LYS A 111 -18.67 18.17 7.58
CA LYS A 111 -18.75 18.15 6.10
C LYS A 111 -18.30 19.47 5.47
N ARG A 112 -18.67 20.62 6.03
CA ARG A 112 -18.18 21.95 5.58
C ARG A 112 -16.68 22.11 5.78
N GLN A 113 -16.17 21.74 6.96
CA GLN A 113 -14.74 21.78 7.27
C GLN A 113 -13.90 20.96 6.28
N ILE A 114 -14.37 19.76 5.92
CA ILE A 114 -13.71 18.86 4.95
C ILE A 114 -13.75 19.44 3.52
N LEU A 115 -14.88 20.02 3.12
CA LEU A 115 -15.07 20.66 1.81
C LEU A 115 -14.42 22.05 1.68
N LYS A 116 -13.92 22.62 2.80
CA LYS A 116 -13.35 23.98 2.90
C LYS A 116 -14.32 25.07 2.40
N LEU A 117 -15.59 24.95 2.80
CA LEU A 117 -16.70 25.84 2.46
C LEU A 117 -17.22 26.60 3.68
#